data_AF-A0A170QDC9-F1
#
_entry.id   AF-A0A170QDC9-F1
#
_cell.length_a   1.000
_cell.length_b   1.000
_cell.length_c   1.000
_cell.angle_alpha   90.00
_cell.angle_beta   90.00
_cell.angle_gamma   90.00
#
_symmetry.space_group_name_H-M   'P 1'
#
loop_
_entity.id
_entity.type
_entity.pdbx_description
1 polymer ?
#
loop_
_entity_poly.entity_id
_entity_poly.type
_entity_poly.pdbx_seq_one_letter_code
_entity_poly.pdbx_strand_id
1 'polypeptide(L)' 'MEKLQKFMLNHPYISVAAIMPFMLVFVIGLFSILINIILPIMIAFWLAGWVYTAIVGRPIRQYYRQPFWYTHYE' A
#
# COMPACT_ATOMS: atom_id res chain seq x y z
N MET A 1 24.98 8.24 -26.21
CA MET A 1 23.98 7.24 -25.76
C MET A 1 24.32 5.82 -26.20
N GLU A 2 24.96 5.60 -27.36
CA GLU A 2 25.15 4.25 -27.90
C GLU A 2 26.10 3.33 -27.12
N LYS A 3 27.18 3.86 -26.50
CA LYS A 3 28.20 3.00 -25.86
C LYS A 3 27.67 2.25 -24.63
N LEU A 4 26.90 2.94 -23.78
CA LEU A 4 26.35 2.37 -22.55
C LEU A 4 25.21 1.40 -22.89
N GLN A 5 24.33 1.79 -23.82
CA GLN A 5 23.29 0.90 -24.34
C GLN A 5 23.88 -0.35 -25.01
N LYS A 6 24.92 -0.20 -25.85
CA LYS A 6 25.60 -1.32 -26.51
C LYS A 6 26.31 -2.22 -25.51
N PHE A 7 26.92 -1.65 -24.46
CA PHE A 7 27.47 -2.44 -23.34
C PHE A 7 26.36 -3.24 -22.64
N MET A 8 25.21 -2.63 -22.37
CA MET A 8 24.09 -3.31 -21.73
C MET A 8 23.52 -4.45 -22.56
N LEU A 9 23.42 -4.26 -23.89
CA LEU A 9 22.99 -5.30 -24.81
C LEU A 9 24.02 -6.43 -24.95
N ASN A 10 25.31 -6.11 -24.91
CA ASN A 10 26.39 -7.09 -25.01
C ASN A 10 26.60 -7.88 -23.69
N HIS A 11 26.30 -7.27 -22.55
CA HIS A 11 26.51 -7.86 -21.21
C HIS A 11 25.26 -7.70 -20.33
N PRO A 12 24.15 -8.39 -20.66
CA PRO A 12 22.86 -8.18 -20.00
C PRO A 12 22.89 -8.55 -18.52
N TYR A 13 23.49 -9.67 -18.15
CA TYR A 13 23.53 -10.12 -16.74
C TYR A 13 24.34 -9.18 -15.84
N ILE A 14 25.49 -8.70 -16.31
CA ILE A 14 26.34 -7.76 -15.57
C ILE A 14 25.60 -6.43 -15.38
N SER A 15 24.90 -5.99 -16.41
CA SER A 15 24.13 -4.73 -16.38
C SER A 15 22.94 -4.82 -15.43
N VAL A 16 22.21 -5.94 -15.45
CA VAL A 16 21.13 -6.20 -14.49
C VAL A 16 21.68 -6.24 -13.07
N ALA A 17 22.78 -6.95 -12.83
CA ALA A 17 23.41 -7.01 -11.51
C ALA A 17 23.83 -5.63 -11.00
N ALA A 18 24.33 -4.75 -11.89
CA ALA A 18 24.72 -3.39 -11.54
C ALA A 18 23.52 -2.49 -11.18
N ILE A 19 22.39 -2.64 -11.87
CA ILE A 19 21.18 -1.83 -11.65
C ILE A 19 20.33 -2.35 -10.49
N MET A 20 20.37 -3.67 -10.25
CA MET A 20 19.58 -4.37 -9.22
C MET A 20 19.62 -3.71 -7.82
N PRO A 21 20.77 -3.32 -7.23
CA PRO A 21 20.77 -2.70 -5.90
C PRO A 21 19.98 -1.39 -5.85
N PHE A 22 20.00 -0.58 -6.91
CA PHE A 22 19.21 0.66 -6.97
C PHE A 22 17.72 0.37 -7.06
N MET A 23 17.34 -0.62 -7.88
CA MET A 23 15.95 -1.06 -7.97
C MET A 23 15.46 -1.68 -6.66
N LEU A 24 16.33 -2.38 -5.95
CA LEU A 24 16.01 -2.96 -4.64
C LEU A 24 15.70 -1.87 -3.62
N VAL A 25 16.54 -0.83 -3.52
CA VAL A 25 16.28 0.32 -2.63
C VAL A 25 14.97 1.02 -3.00
N PHE A 26 14.71 1.20 -4.28
CA PHE A 26 13.45 1.79 -4.76
C PHE A 26 12.23 0.98 -4.33
N VAL A 27 12.26 -0.34 -4.53
CA VAL A 27 11.17 -1.26 -4.14
C VAL A 27 10.98 -1.25 -2.62
N ILE A 28 12.07 -1.31 -1.84
CA ILE A 28 12.01 -1.23 -0.37
C ILE A 28 11.35 0.08 0.06
N GLY A 29 11.70 1.21 -0.56
CA GLY A 29 11.09 2.51 -0.28
C GLY A 29 9.58 2.52 -0.57
N LEU A 30 9.18 1.97 -1.72
CA LEU A 30 7.77 1.89 -2.10
C LEU A 30 6.97 1.03 -1.10
N PHE A 31 7.47 -0.15 -0.74
CA PHE A 31 6.83 -1.00 0.25
C PHE A 31 6.83 -0.39 1.64
N SER A 32 7.86 0.36 2.01
CA SER A 32 7.90 1.08 3.28
C SER A 32 6.74 2.08 3.39
N ILE A 33 6.47 2.86 2.34
CA ILE A 33 5.31 3.77 2.31
C ILE A 33 3.99 2.98 2.43
N LEU A 34 3.87 1.89 1.67
CA LEU A 34 2.68 1.06 1.68
C LEU A 34 2.40 0.47 3.06
N ILE A 35 3.42 -0.09 3.72
CA ILE A 35 3.28 -0.83 4.98
C ILE A 35 3.28 0.11 6.19
N ASN A 36 4.05 1.20 6.17
CA ASN A 36 4.19 2.08 7.33
C ASN A 36 3.22 3.27 7.31
N ILE A 37 2.60 3.58 6.17
CA ILE A 37 1.65 4.71 6.06
C ILE A 37 0.28 4.23 5.60
N ILE A 38 0.19 3.59 4.43
CA ILE A 38 -1.11 3.24 3.85
C ILE A 38 -1.82 2.19 4.69
N LEU A 39 -1.11 1.11 5.07
CA LEU A 39 -1.69 0.02 5.86
C LEU A 39 -2.20 0.50 7.24
N PRO A 40 -1.44 1.28 8.04
CA PRO A 40 -1.95 1.82 9.31
C PRO A 40 -3.17 2.71 9.14
N ILE A 41 -3.21 3.56 8.11
CA ILE A 41 -4.37 4.41 7.83
C ILE A 41 -5.60 3.55 7.54
N MET A 42 -5.46 2.52 6.70
CA MET A 42 -6.56 1.61 6.39
C MET A 42 -7.07 0.87 7.64
N ILE A 43 -6.16 0.37 8.48
CA ILE A 43 -6.50 -0.32 9.72
C ILE A 43 -7.19 0.65 10.70
N ALA A 44 -6.67 1.86 10.85
CA ALA A 44 -7.26 2.89 11.71
C ALA A 44 -8.68 3.25 11.26
N PHE A 45 -8.90 3.39 9.95
CA PHE A 45 -10.22 3.67 9.40
C PHE A 45 -11.22 2.54 9.67
N TRP A 46 -10.78 1.29 9.49
CA TRP A 46 -11.60 0.13 9.77
C TRP A 46 -11.96 0.01 11.26
N LEU A 47 -10.97 0.18 12.15
CA LEU A 47 -11.18 0.22 13.60
C LEU A 47 -12.09 1.37 14.02
N ALA A 48 -11.98 2.54 13.40
CA ALA A 48 -12.86 3.67 13.66
C ALA A 48 -14.31 3.32 13.37
N GLY A 49 -14.58 2.59 12.28
CA GLY A 49 -15.92 2.10 11.95
C GLY A 49 -16.50 1.17 13.02
N TRP A 50 -15.68 0.28 13.58
CA TRP A 50 -16.08 -0.58 14.70
C TRP A 50 -16.35 0.20 15.98
N VAL A 51 -15.43 1.08 16.38
CA VAL A 51 -15.54 1.91 17.59
C VAL A 51 -16.79 2.78 17.51
N TYR A 52 -17.01 3.44 16.38
CA TYR A 52 -18.19 4.24 16.14
C TYR A 52 -19.49 3.42 16.23
N THR A 53 -19.52 2.23 15.60
CA THR A 53 -20.68 1.33 15.66
C THR A 53 -20.98 0.88 17.09
N ALA A 54 -19.93 0.60 17.88
CA ALA A 54 -20.06 0.26 19.29
C ALA A 54 -20.60 1.41 20.13
N ILE A 55 -20.13 2.65 19.91
CA ILE A 55 -20.58 3.86 20.63
C ILE A 55 -22.05 4.15 20.35
N VAL A 56 -22.51 4.01 19.09
CA VAL A 56 -23.91 4.26 18.72
C VAL A 56 -24.85 3.09 19.12
N GLY A 57 -24.31 2.03 19.73
CA GLY A 57 -25.11 0.89 20.22
C GLY A 57 -25.70 0.03 19.10
N ARG A 58 -25.14 0.10 17.89
CA ARG A 58 -25.57 -0.74 16.76
C ARG A 58 -24.77 -2.05 16.76
N PRO A 59 -25.37 -3.16 16.30
CA PRO A 59 -24.63 -4.43 16.22
C PRO A 59 -23.53 -4.34 15.16
N ILE A 60 -22.32 -4.82 15.49
CA ILE A 60 -21.16 -4.83 14.57
C ILE A 60 -21.48 -5.51 13.22
N ARG A 61 -22.42 -6.47 13.24
CA ARG A 61 -22.91 -7.18 12.05
C ARG A 61 -23.57 -6.26 11.02
N GLN A 62 -24.11 -5.12 11.47
CA GLN A 62 -24.70 -4.10 10.60
C GLN A 62 -23.63 -3.31 9.85
N TYR A 63 -22.46 -3.05 10.46
CA TYR A 63 -21.32 -2.40 9.79
C TYR A 63 -20.83 -3.18 8.56
N TYR A 64 -20.85 -4.53 8.63
CA TYR A 64 -20.47 -5.38 7.49
C TYR A 64 -21.56 -5.57 6.44
N ARG A 65 -22.85 -5.47 6.83
CA ARG A 65 -23.97 -5.58 5.89
C ARG A 65 -24.22 -4.27 5.13
N GLN A 66 -23.98 -3.13 5.79
CA GLN A 66 -24.14 -1.80 5.24
C GLN A 66 -22.90 -0.97 5.60
N PRO A 67 -21.80 -1.13 4.85
CA PRO A 67 -20.63 -0.26 5.02
C PRO A 67 -21.05 1.20 4.79
N PHE A 68 -20.55 2.12 5.63
CA PHE A 68 -20.91 3.55 5.63
C PHE A 68 -22.37 3.89 6.01
N TRP A 69 -23.06 3.03 6.77
CA TRP A 69 -24.43 3.30 7.24
C TRP A 69 -24.64 4.67 7.93
N TYR A 70 -23.58 5.28 8.45
CA TYR A 70 -23.54 6.58 9.11
C TYR A 70 -23.52 7.80 8.16
N THR A 71 -23.50 7.60 6.85
CA THR A 71 -23.58 8.71 5.88
C THR A 71 -25.02 9.08 5.52
N HIS A 72 -25.98 8.21 5.87
CA HIS A 72 -27.40 8.43 5.65
C HIS A 72 -28.09 8.53 7.01
N TYR A 73 -28.09 9.75 7.56
CA TYR A 73 -28.97 10.12 8.65
C TYR A 73 -30.26 10.68 8.04
N GLU A 74 -31.40 10.02 8.27
CA GLU A 74 -32.71 10.67 8.21
C GLU A 74 -32.98 11.44 9.50
#